data_AF-A0A962R6R2-F1
#
_entry.id   AF-A0A962R6R2-F1
#
_cell.length_a   1.000
_cell.length_b   1.000
_cell.length_c   1.000
_cell.angle_alpha   90.00
_cell.angle_beta   90.00
_cell.angle_gamma   90.00
#
_symmetry.space_group_name_H-M   'P 1'
#
loop_
_entity.id
_entity.type
_entity.pdbx_description
1 polymer ?
#
loop_
_entity_poly.entity_id
_entity_poly.type
_entity_poly.pdbx_seq_one_letter_code
_entity_poly.pdbx_strand_id
1 'polypeptide(L)'
;MRDKTLFSLDMGTDQRLLSDWHANPIPAQMARDWLRDNYHRSHSLNQLIARFWADLPCDLLREELIRDARHDGQKALIDLAWGQLLIARRLNGAMGYLNQGFHLAVPMLSARAYLRVLKRHQTLSWLIVGRDPASALTLDELLRLAEVTRRMRAANGEDARFQPDASHRRQLGREGSREDTVG
;
A
#
# COMPACT_ATOMS: atom_id res chain seq x y z
N MET A 1 9.90 -12.18 28.94
CA MET A 1 9.85 -10.72 28.69
C MET A 1 8.81 -10.47 27.62
N ARG A 2 7.68 -9.82 27.95
CA ARG A 2 6.61 -9.51 26.99
C ARG A 2 7.00 -8.25 26.23
N ASP A 3 7.16 -8.37 24.92
CA ASP A 3 7.43 -7.26 24.01
C ASP A 3 6.15 -6.41 23.88
N LYS A 4 6.01 -5.41 24.76
CA LYS A 4 4.80 -4.57 24.92
C LYS A 4 4.62 -3.53 23.80
N THR A 5 5.49 -3.52 22.79
CA THR A 5 5.59 -2.47 21.76
C THR A 5 4.93 -2.82 20.42
N LEU A 6 4.34 -4.01 20.27
CA LEU A 6 3.76 -4.43 18.98
C LEU A 6 2.56 -3.59 18.49
N PHE A 7 1.89 -2.84 19.37
CA PHE A 7 0.63 -2.15 19.04
C PHE A 7 0.47 -0.82 19.77
N SER A 8 1.44 0.09 19.62
CA SER A 8 1.36 1.45 20.16
C SER A 8 1.32 2.50 19.04
N LEU A 9 0.42 2.31 18.08
CA LEU A 9 0.08 3.37 17.11
C LEU A 9 -0.96 4.28 17.74
N ASP A 10 -0.54 5.46 18.20
CA ASP A 10 -1.44 6.59 18.43
C ASP A 10 -1.70 7.26 17.06
N MET A 11 -2.94 7.66 16.80
CA MET A 11 -3.38 8.28 15.54
C MET A 11 -2.94 9.75 15.43
N GLY A 12 -1.75 10.07 15.95
CA GLY A 12 -1.12 11.36 15.82
C GLY A 12 -0.53 11.60 14.42
N THR A 13 -0.28 12.86 14.09
CA THR A 13 0.33 13.29 12.81
C THR A 13 1.86 13.20 12.81
N ASP A 14 2.44 12.20 13.47
CA ASP A 14 3.89 12.00 13.42
C ASP A 14 4.28 11.49 12.02
N GLN A 15 5.15 12.24 11.33
CA GLN A 15 5.67 11.90 10.01
C GLN A 15 6.35 10.52 9.98
N ARG A 16 6.86 10.05 11.13
CA ARG A 16 7.42 8.70 11.27
C ARG A 16 6.35 7.65 11.00
N LEU A 17 5.17 7.78 11.60
CA LEU A 17 4.06 6.85 11.41
C LEU A 17 3.64 6.73 9.94
N LEU A 18 3.62 7.84 9.20
CA LEU A 18 3.26 7.85 7.78
C LEU A 18 4.29 7.18 6.86
N SER A 19 5.52 7.02 7.33
CA SER A 19 6.61 6.48 6.50
C SER A 19 7.14 5.13 6.97
N ASP A 20 6.71 4.67 8.14
CA ASP A 20 7.04 3.37 8.71
C ASP A 20 6.23 2.24 8.04
N TRP A 21 6.52 1.02 8.49
CA TRP A 21 5.85 -0.20 8.04
C TRP A 21 5.10 -0.82 9.21
N HIS A 22 3.80 -1.05 9.01
CA HIS A 22 2.85 -1.48 10.05
C HIS A 22 2.31 -2.90 9.84
N ALA A 23 2.75 -3.57 8.77
CA ALA A 23 2.27 -4.88 8.37
C ALA A 23 3.33 -5.97 8.57
N ASN A 24 4.08 -5.92 9.67
CA ASN A 24 4.91 -7.06 10.04
C ASN A 24 3.98 -8.23 10.42
N PRO A 25 4.20 -9.44 9.87
CA PRO A 25 3.37 -10.59 10.19
C PRO A 25 3.38 -10.91 11.68
N ILE A 26 2.19 -11.16 12.22
CA ILE A 26 1.99 -11.58 13.61
C ILE A 26 1.22 -12.91 13.59
N PRO A 27 1.58 -13.89 14.43
CA PRO A 27 0.81 -15.13 14.53
C PRO A 27 -0.67 -14.86 14.87
N ALA A 28 -1.59 -15.51 14.18
CA ALA A 28 -3.03 -15.29 14.35
C ALA A 28 -3.49 -15.48 15.81
N GLN A 29 -2.92 -16.44 16.53
CA GLN A 29 -3.24 -16.65 17.95
C GLN A 29 -2.86 -15.44 18.81
N MET A 30 -1.67 -14.90 18.60
CA MET A 30 -1.20 -13.71 19.32
C MET A 30 -2.05 -12.48 19.00
N ALA A 31 -2.49 -12.34 17.74
CA ALA A 31 -3.40 -11.27 17.35
C ALA A 31 -4.78 -11.42 18.03
N ARG A 32 -5.31 -12.65 18.11
CA ARG A 32 -6.56 -12.95 18.85
C ARG A 32 -6.44 -12.68 20.35
N ASP A 33 -5.33 -13.09 20.97
CA ASP A 33 -5.07 -12.83 22.38
C ASP A 33 -5.00 -11.32 22.66
N TRP A 34 -4.32 -10.57 21.78
CA TRP A 34 -4.28 -9.11 21.89
C TRP A 34 -5.67 -8.47 21.76
N LEU A 35 -6.50 -8.93 20.82
CA LEU A 35 -7.87 -8.45 20.66
C LEU A 35 -8.73 -8.73 21.89
N ARG A 36 -8.61 -9.91 22.49
CA ARG A 36 -9.31 -10.25 23.75
C ARG A 36 -8.91 -9.30 24.87
N ASP A 37 -7.61 -9.06 25.03
CA ASP A 37 -7.07 -8.24 26.12
C ASP A 37 -7.34 -6.74 25.93
N ASN A 38 -7.66 -6.30 24.69
CA ASN A 38 -7.87 -4.89 24.33
C ASN A 38 -9.27 -4.61 23.78
N TYR A 39 -10.24 -5.49 24.04
CA TYR A 39 -11.59 -5.41 23.51
C TYR A 39 -12.32 -4.10 23.86
N HIS A 40 -12.01 -3.52 25.02
CA HIS A 40 -12.65 -2.28 25.51
C HIS A 40 -12.08 -1.00 24.90
N ARG A 41 -10.97 -1.07 24.15
CA ARG A 41 -10.41 0.13 23.52
C ARG A 41 -11.25 0.50 22.30
N SER A 42 -11.42 1.80 22.05
CA SER A 42 -12.13 2.31 20.86
C SER A 42 -11.51 1.79 19.55
N HIS A 43 -12.29 1.82 18.47
CA HIS A 43 -11.85 1.50 17.11
C HIS A 43 -10.51 2.17 16.82
N SER A 44 -9.47 1.36 16.65
CA SER A 44 -8.10 1.86 16.48
C SER A 44 -7.39 1.12 15.36
N LEU A 45 -6.35 1.75 14.82
CA LEU A 45 -5.52 1.15 13.79
C LEU A 45 -4.90 -0.19 14.24
N ASN A 46 -4.55 -0.30 15.53
CA ASN A 46 -4.03 -1.55 16.10
C ASN A 46 -5.08 -2.67 16.06
N GLN A 47 -6.36 -2.36 16.29
CA GLN A 47 -7.44 -3.34 16.13
C GLN A 47 -7.60 -3.79 14.67
N LEU A 48 -7.47 -2.87 13.71
CA LEU A 48 -7.50 -3.23 12.29
C LEU A 48 -6.37 -4.21 11.93
N ILE A 49 -5.14 -3.90 12.36
CA ILE A 49 -3.96 -4.76 12.12
C ILE A 49 -4.14 -6.12 12.80
N ALA A 50 -4.56 -6.15 14.07
CA ALA A 50 -4.74 -7.40 14.80
C ALA A 50 -5.87 -8.25 14.20
N ARG A 51 -7.00 -7.64 13.79
CA ARG A 51 -8.09 -8.37 13.13
C ARG A 51 -7.65 -8.97 11.80
N PHE A 52 -6.86 -8.23 11.01
CA PHE A 52 -6.32 -8.72 9.74
C PHE A 52 -5.46 -9.98 9.96
N TRP A 53 -4.53 -9.95 10.93
CA TRP A 53 -3.68 -11.10 11.23
C TRP A 53 -4.43 -12.27 11.89
N ALA A 54 -5.58 -12.00 12.50
CA ALA A 54 -6.46 -13.02 13.08
C ALA A 54 -7.43 -13.66 12.06
N ASP A 55 -7.36 -13.28 10.78
CA ASP A 55 -8.32 -13.66 9.72
C ASP A 55 -9.78 -13.31 10.09
N LEU A 56 -9.97 -12.13 10.69
CA LEU A 56 -11.30 -11.61 11.04
C LEU A 56 -11.75 -10.54 10.03
N PRO A 57 -13.07 -10.31 9.88
CA PRO A 57 -13.58 -9.26 9.00
C PRO A 57 -13.04 -7.88 9.37
N CYS A 58 -12.54 -7.14 8.39
CA CYS A 58 -11.87 -5.83 8.58
C CYS A 58 -12.53 -4.66 7.86
N ASP A 59 -13.37 -4.91 6.84
CA ASP A 59 -13.86 -3.86 5.94
C ASP A 59 -14.67 -2.79 6.69
N LEU A 60 -15.63 -3.22 7.51
CA LEU A 60 -16.46 -2.31 8.30
C LEU A 60 -15.62 -1.46 9.28
N LEU A 61 -14.66 -2.09 9.97
CA LEU A 61 -13.78 -1.39 10.91
C LEU A 61 -12.91 -0.35 10.17
N ARG A 62 -12.39 -0.69 9.00
CA ARG A 62 -11.64 0.27 8.18
C ARG A 62 -12.51 1.45 7.77
N GLU A 63 -13.74 1.21 7.32
CA GLU A 63 -14.69 2.26 6.92
C GLU A 63 -15.05 3.18 8.10
N GLU A 64 -15.28 2.61 9.29
CA GLU A 64 -15.48 3.36 10.53
C GLU A 64 -14.26 4.23 10.86
N LEU A 65 -13.05 3.67 10.81
CA LEU A 65 -11.82 4.43 11.05
C LEU A 65 -11.65 5.59 10.06
N ILE A 66 -11.97 5.39 8.78
CA ILE A 66 -11.90 6.45 7.76
C ILE A 66 -12.95 7.54 8.01
N ARG A 67 -14.15 7.15 8.44
CA ARG A 67 -15.25 8.06 8.77
C ARG A 67 -14.93 8.92 9.99
N ASP A 68 -14.30 8.32 10.99
CA ASP A 68 -13.94 8.96 12.26
C ASP A 68 -12.63 9.76 12.16
N ALA A 69 -11.89 9.63 11.06
CA ALA A 69 -10.64 10.35 10.82
C ALA A 69 -10.90 11.87 10.72
N ARG A 70 -10.25 12.63 11.60
CA ARG A 70 -10.43 14.08 11.77
C ARG A 70 -9.67 14.92 10.75
N HIS A 71 -8.61 14.37 10.15
CA HIS A 71 -7.77 15.06 9.18
C HIS A 71 -7.10 14.07 8.22
N ASP A 72 -6.60 14.59 7.10
CA ASP A 72 -6.05 13.76 6.00
C ASP A 72 -4.87 12.89 6.43
N GLY A 73 -4.06 13.33 7.40
CA GLY A 73 -2.98 12.49 7.96
C GLY A 73 -3.48 11.18 8.58
N GLN A 74 -4.65 11.17 9.22
CA GLN A 74 -5.23 9.93 9.76
C GLN A 74 -5.73 9.01 8.65
N LYS A 75 -6.42 9.57 7.65
CA LYS A 75 -6.85 8.84 6.45
C LYS A 75 -5.65 8.24 5.72
N ALA A 76 -4.59 9.02 5.56
CA ALA A 76 -3.33 8.59 4.98
C ALA A 76 -2.74 7.39 5.73
N LEU A 77 -2.66 7.47 7.05
CA LEU A 77 -2.14 6.38 7.89
C LEU A 77 -2.99 5.11 7.77
N ILE A 78 -4.33 5.23 7.78
CA ILE A 78 -5.24 4.10 7.64
C ILE A 78 -5.08 3.43 6.26
N ASP A 79 -5.11 4.21 5.18
CA ASP A 79 -4.98 3.67 3.81
C ASP A 79 -3.58 3.08 3.58
N LEU A 80 -2.52 3.71 4.10
CA LEU A 80 -1.17 3.15 4.06
C LEU A 80 -1.11 1.82 4.80
N ALA A 81 -1.54 1.75 6.06
CA ALA A 81 -1.50 0.52 6.85
C ALA A 81 -2.34 -0.59 6.19
N TRP A 82 -3.52 -0.26 5.68
CA TRP A 82 -4.36 -1.22 4.97
C TRP A 82 -3.68 -1.76 3.71
N GLY A 83 -3.12 -0.88 2.87
CA GLY A 83 -2.35 -1.29 1.71
C GLY A 83 -1.13 -2.15 2.06
N GLN A 84 -0.46 -1.84 3.18
CA GLN A 84 0.66 -2.63 3.70
C GLN A 84 0.22 -4.03 4.15
N LEU A 85 -0.92 -4.16 4.83
CA LEU A 85 -1.47 -5.46 5.24
C LEU A 85 -1.83 -6.33 4.03
N LEU A 86 -2.52 -5.74 3.05
CA LEU A 86 -2.89 -6.43 1.82
C LEU A 86 -1.65 -6.90 1.04
N ILE A 87 -0.64 -6.03 0.85
CA ILE A 87 0.57 -6.42 0.11
C ILE A 87 1.41 -7.45 0.88
N ALA A 88 1.38 -7.44 2.22
CA ALA A 88 2.06 -8.46 3.03
C ALA A 88 1.52 -9.88 2.80
N ARG A 89 0.26 -10.00 2.35
CA ARG A 89 -0.35 -11.25 1.88
C ARG A 89 -0.51 -11.32 0.36
N ARG A 90 0.12 -10.39 -0.37
CA ARG A 90 0.11 -10.27 -1.84
C ARG A 90 -1.31 -10.25 -2.43
N LEU A 91 -2.21 -9.53 -1.77
CA LEU A 91 -3.60 -9.37 -2.21
C LEU A 91 -3.75 -8.26 -3.25
N ASN A 92 -4.70 -8.44 -4.17
CA ASN A 92 -5.12 -7.42 -5.13
C ASN A 92 -5.63 -6.16 -4.45
N GLY A 93 -5.51 -5.01 -5.13
CA GLY A 93 -5.94 -3.72 -4.61
C GLY A 93 -4.98 -3.06 -3.61
N ALA A 94 -3.99 -3.79 -3.09
CA ALA A 94 -3.00 -3.26 -2.13
C ALA A 94 -2.31 -1.98 -2.61
N MET A 95 -1.85 -1.96 -3.87
CA MET A 95 -1.20 -0.79 -4.45
C MET A 95 -2.12 0.44 -4.56
N GLY A 96 -3.43 0.22 -4.74
CA GLY A 96 -4.41 1.32 -4.78
C GLY A 96 -4.43 2.08 -3.46
N TYR A 97 -4.55 1.36 -2.34
CA TYR A 97 -4.53 1.95 -1.00
C TYR A 97 -3.16 2.54 -0.64
N LEU A 98 -2.07 1.86 -1.00
CA LEU A 98 -0.72 2.38 -0.80
C LEU A 98 -0.49 3.72 -1.51
N ASN A 99 -0.99 3.86 -2.74
CA ASN A 99 -0.86 5.09 -3.53
C ASN A 99 -1.78 6.19 -3.01
N GLN A 100 -3.03 5.86 -2.67
CA GLN A 100 -3.99 6.81 -2.10
C GLN A 100 -3.47 7.37 -0.77
N GLY A 101 -3.05 6.50 0.15
CA GLY A 101 -2.50 6.92 1.43
C GLY A 101 -1.20 7.70 1.28
N PHE A 102 -0.34 7.32 0.32
CA PHE A 102 0.88 8.09 0.02
C PHE A 102 0.56 9.49 -0.50
N HIS A 103 -0.42 9.64 -1.40
CA HIS A 103 -0.84 10.93 -1.95
C HIS A 103 -1.31 11.89 -0.83
N LEU A 104 -2.14 11.38 0.09
CA LEU A 104 -2.59 12.14 1.26
C LEU A 104 -1.43 12.48 2.22
N ALA A 105 -0.42 11.63 2.32
CA ALA A 105 0.73 11.83 3.19
C ALA A 105 1.75 12.85 2.64
N VAL A 106 1.83 13.08 1.31
CA VAL A 106 2.88 13.91 0.67
C VAL A 106 3.10 15.26 1.38
N PRO A 107 2.07 16.06 1.69
CA PRO A 107 2.26 17.37 2.33
C PRO A 107 2.88 17.29 3.73
N MET A 108 2.81 16.12 4.37
CA MET A 108 3.27 15.88 5.73
C MET A 108 4.65 15.20 5.78
N LEU A 109 5.20 14.74 4.66
CA LEU A 109 6.45 14.00 4.65
C LEU A 109 7.66 14.93 4.48
N SER A 110 8.70 14.72 5.29
CA SER A 110 10.03 15.24 4.96
C SER A 110 10.52 14.64 3.63
N ALA A 111 11.40 15.35 2.91
CA ALA A 111 11.97 14.87 1.65
C ALA A 111 12.60 13.47 1.75
N ARG A 112 13.29 13.17 2.86
CA ARG A 112 13.85 11.84 3.12
C ARG A 112 12.77 10.77 3.28
N ALA A 113 11.70 11.07 4.03
CA ALA A 113 10.59 10.15 4.23
C ALA A 113 9.81 9.91 2.93
N TYR A 114 9.58 10.97 2.15
CA TYR A 114 8.97 10.90 0.82
C TYR A 114 9.72 9.94 -0.10
N LEU A 115 11.04 10.13 -0.28
CA LEU A 115 11.85 9.29 -1.16
C LEU A 115 11.89 7.83 -0.69
N ARG A 116 11.91 7.60 0.63
CA ARG A 116 11.87 6.25 1.20
C ARG A 116 10.56 5.54 0.85
N VAL A 117 9.42 6.19 1.03
CA VAL A 117 8.11 5.59 0.73
C VAL A 117 7.96 5.39 -0.78
N LEU A 118 8.34 6.38 -1.59
CA LEU A 118 8.28 6.29 -3.05
C LEU A 118 9.07 5.09 -3.59
N LYS A 119 10.33 4.93 -3.16
CA LYS A 119 11.18 3.80 -3.58
C LYS A 119 10.60 2.46 -3.15
N ARG A 120 10.04 2.39 -1.93
CA ARG A 120 9.38 1.18 -1.42
C ARG A 120 8.19 0.81 -2.32
N HIS A 121 7.30 1.75 -2.60
CA HIS A 121 6.11 1.52 -3.44
C HIS A 121 6.48 1.12 -4.87
N GLN A 122 7.48 1.78 -5.48
CA GLN A 122 8.01 1.42 -6.79
C GLN A 122 8.63 0.03 -6.84
N THR A 123 9.24 -0.42 -5.74
CA THR A 123 9.78 -1.77 -5.65
C THR A 123 8.65 -2.77 -5.51
N LEU A 124 7.70 -2.53 -4.59
CA LEU A 124 6.57 -3.41 -4.34
C LEU A 124 5.62 -3.54 -5.54
N SER A 125 5.55 -2.57 -6.46
CA SER A 125 4.71 -2.66 -7.66
C SER A 125 5.10 -3.79 -8.63
N TRP A 126 6.28 -4.38 -8.45
CA TRP A 126 6.72 -5.55 -9.22
C TRP A 126 6.21 -6.88 -8.67
N LEU A 127 5.60 -6.91 -7.49
CA LEU A 127 5.06 -8.13 -6.89
C LEU A 127 3.91 -8.70 -7.72
N ILE A 128 3.88 -10.03 -7.82
CA ILE A 128 2.71 -10.75 -8.29
C ILE A 128 1.70 -10.82 -7.14
N VAL A 129 0.51 -10.29 -7.38
CA VAL A 129 -0.61 -10.25 -6.45
C VAL A 129 -1.78 -11.10 -6.95
N GLY A 130 -2.61 -11.57 -6.02
CA GLY A 130 -3.73 -12.47 -6.30
C GLY A 130 -5.00 -12.11 -5.53
N ARG A 131 -6.08 -12.87 -5.78
CA ARG A 131 -7.34 -12.71 -5.04
C ARG A 131 -7.28 -13.42 -3.68
N ASP A 132 -6.63 -14.58 -3.65
CA ASP A 132 -6.49 -15.37 -2.45
C ASP A 132 -5.25 -14.96 -1.65
N PRO A 133 -5.32 -14.95 -0.32
CA PRO A 133 -4.22 -14.52 0.50
C PRO A 133 -3.07 -15.53 0.47
N ALA A 134 -1.88 -15.06 0.13
CA ALA A 134 -0.67 -15.87 0.22
C ALA A 134 -0.11 -15.92 1.65
N SER A 135 0.94 -16.73 1.85
CA SER A 135 1.75 -16.70 3.06
C SER A 135 2.26 -15.28 3.34
N ALA A 136 2.12 -14.87 4.60
CA ALA A 136 2.52 -13.56 5.06
C ALA A 136 4.04 -13.39 4.97
N LEU A 137 4.49 -12.24 4.45
CA LEU A 137 5.90 -11.90 4.33
C LEU A 137 6.21 -10.58 5.04
N THR A 138 7.40 -10.49 5.62
CA THR A 138 7.97 -9.24 6.13
C THR A 138 8.29 -8.26 4.99
N LEU A 139 8.48 -6.97 5.32
CA LEU A 139 8.86 -5.98 4.31
C LEU A 139 10.12 -6.39 3.53
N ASP A 140 11.16 -6.87 4.21
CA ASP A 140 12.42 -7.26 3.56
C ASP A 140 12.24 -8.43 2.61
N GLU A 141 11.42 -9.42 2.96
CA GLU A 141 11.07 -10.53 2.09
C GLU A 141 10.28 -10.07 0.87
N LEU A 142 9.31 -9.17 1.05
CA LEU A 142 8.55 -8.58 -0.06
C LEU A 142 9.44 -7.80 -1.02
N LEU A 143 10.33 -6.95 -0.49
CA LEU A 143 11.26 -6.17 -1.32
C LEU A 143 12.22 -7.07 -2.10
N ARG A 144 12.74 -8.12 -1.47
CA ARG A 144 13.56 -9.14 -2.15
C ARG A 144 12.79 -9.86 -3.25
N LEU A 145 11.57 -10.31 -2.95
CA LEU A 145 10.72 -11.01 -3.91
C LEU A 145 10.40 -10.12 -5.12
N ALA A 146 10.03 -8.86 -4.88
CA ALA A 146 9.70 -7.92 -5.93
C ALA A 146 10.89 -7.63 -6.85
N GLU A 147 12.09 -7.49 -6.28
CA GLU A 147 13.32 -7.30 -7.05
C GLU A 147 13.67 -8.53 -7.90
N VAL A 148 13.48 -9.75 -7.37
CA VAL A 148 13.62 -10.98 -8.16
C VAL A 148 12.63 -11.01 -9.31
N THR A 149 11.35 -10.70 -9.05
CA THR A 149 10.33 -10.64 -10.10
C THR A 149 10.67 -9.62 -11.18
N ARG A 150 11.14 -8.42 -10.78
CA ARG A 150 11.59 -7.39 -11.71
C ARG A 150 12.71 -7.89 -12.62
N ARG A 151 13.74 -8.55 -12.07
CA ARG A 151 14.86 -9.10 -12.84
C ARG A 151 14.43 -10.20 -13.80
N MET A 152 13.53 -11.09 -13.37
CA MET A 152 13.01 -12.15 -14.24
C MET A 152 12.24 -11.57 -15.42
N ARG A 153 11.38 -10.57 -15.20
CA ARG A 153 10.67 -9.88 -16.29
C ARG A 153 11.62 -9.17 -17.24
N ALA A 154 12.65 -8.52 -16.71
CA ALA A 154 13.67 -7.86 -17.53
C ALA A 154 14.47 -8.85 -18.39
N ALA A 155 14.86 -10.01 -17.83
CA ALA A 155 15.54 -11.07 -18.56
C ALA A 155 14.66 -11.71 -19.65
N ASN A 156 13.35 -11.76 -19.45
CA ASN A 156 12.38 -12.27 -20.41
C ASN A 156 11.97 -11.24 -21.49
N GLY A 157 12.56 -10.04 -21.50
CA GLY A 157 12.24 -8.99 -22.46
C GLY A 157 10.89 -8.30 -22.22
N GLU A 158 10.24 -8.55 -21.08
CA GLU A 158 8.98 -7.91 -20.67
C GLU A 158 9.19 -6.50 -20.09
N ASP A 159 10.43 -6.02 -20.02
CA ASP A 159 10.75 -4.60 -19.72
C ASP A 159 10.46 -3.71 -20.93
N ALA A 160 9.21 -3.72 -21.38
CA ALA A 160 8.65 -2.58 -22.09
C ALA A 160 8.57 -1.45 -21.05
N ARG A 161 9.68 -0.69 -20.96
CA ARG A 161 9.81 0.67 -20.43
C ARG A 161 8.44 1.23 -20.03
N PHE A 162 8.27 1.54 -18.74
CA PHE A 162 7.33 2.54 -18.23
C PHE A 162 6.72 3.36 -19.38
N GLN A 163 5.51 3.01 -19.83
CA GLN A 163 4.75 3.82 -20.76
C GLN A 163 4.00 4.84 -19.90
N PRO A 164 4.47 6.09 -19.76
CA PRO A 164 3.57 7.14 -19.35
C PRO A 164 2.51 7.24 -20.45
N ASP A 165 1.28 6.97 -20.05
CA ASP A 165 0.03 7.25 -20.75
C ASP A 165 0.17 7.77 -22.20
N ALA A 166 -0.06 6.89 -23.18
CA ALA A 166 -0.09 7.22 -24.60
C ALA A 166 -1.31 8.08 -25.02
N SER A 167 -2.07 8.65 -24.07
CA SER A 167 -3.21 9.53 -24.34
C SER A 167 -2.83 10.89 -24.93
N HIS A 168 -1.55 11.29 -24.95
CA HIS A 168 -1.13 12.59 -25.52
C HIS A 168 -0.57 12.55 -26.96
N ARG A 169 -0.46 11.39 -27.62
CA ARG A 169 0.15 11.31 -28.97
C ARG A 169 -0.84 11.06 -30.13
N ARG A 170 -2.15 11.11 -29.89
CA ARG A 170 -3.19 11.01 -30.94
C ARG A 170 -3.79 12.34 -31.39
N GLN A 171 -3.08 13.45 -31.23
CA GLN A 171 -3.60 14.77 -31.64
C GLN A 171 -2.63 15.63 -32.46
N LEU A 172 -1.60 15.02 -33.07
CA LEU A 172 -0.74 15.68 -34.07
C LEU A 172 -0.44 14.70 -35.20
N GLY A 173 -1.37 14.58 -36.14
CA GLY A 173 -1.22 13.71 -37.32
C GLY A 173 -2.48 13.58 -38.18
N ARG A 174 -3.42 14.52 -38.06
CA ARG A 174 -4.67 14.51 -38.82
C ARG A 174 -4.97 15.88 -39.45
N GLU A 175 -4.03 16.36 -40.24
CA GLU A 175 -4.25 17.26 -41.36
C GLU A 175 -3.35 16.68 -42.47
N GLY A 176 -3.83 15.99 -43.49
CA GLY A 176 -5.00 16.29 -44.30
C GLY A 176 -4.53 16.72 -45.69
N SER A 177 -3.76 15.86 -46.37
CA SER A 177 -3.46 15.99 -47.80
C SER A 177 -4.76 15.90 -48.60
N ARG A 178 -5.39 17.06 -48.81
CA ARG A 178 -6.18 17.44 -49.99
C ARG A 178 -5.21 18.07 -50.99
N GLU A 179 -5.30 17.98 -52.30
CA GLU A 179 -6.22 17.37 -53.27
C GLU A 179 -5.43 17.49 -54.58
N ASP A 180 -5.05 16.38 -55.22
CA ASP A 180 -4.68 16.38 -56.63
C ASP A 180 -5.87 15.80 -57.40
N THR A 181 -6.59 16.64 -58.15
CA THR A 181 -7.55 16.19 -59.16
C THR A 181 -7.71 17.25 -60.26
N VAL A 182 -7.06 16.94 -61.39
CA VAL A 182 -7.55 17.06 -62.79
C VAL A 182 -7.54 18.43 -63.47
N GLY A 183 -6.98 18.43 -64.69
CA GLY A 183 -7.55 19.12 -65.85
C GLY A 183 -6.65 20.14 -66.50
#